data_AF-A0A656JVL0-F1
#
_entry.id   AF-A0A656JVL0-F1
#
_cell.length_a   1.000
_cell.length_b   1.000
_cell.length_c   1.000
_cell.angle_alpha   90.00
_cell.angle_beta   90.00
_cell.angle_gamma   90.00
#
_symmetry.space_group_name_H-M   'P 1'
#
loop_
_entity.id
_entity.type
_entity.pdbx_description
1 polymer ?
#
loop_
_entity_poly.entity_id
_entity_poly.type
_entity_poly.pdbx_seq_one_letter_code
_entity_poly.pdbx_strand_id
1 'polypeptide(L)' 'MWVSLPGRVNTQELHVRALEQGISIAPGLIFSNTEQFNHCIRLNCGMPWNKEAERALMTLGMLAKQLCQEAIQVY' A
#
# COMPACT_ATOMS: atom_id res chain seq x y z
N MET A 1 -1.12 3.73 -11.75
CA MET A 1 -1.27 2.26 -11.80
C MET A 1 -2.12 1.80 -10.63
N TRP A 2 -2.92 0.75 -10.81
CA TRP A 2 -3.72 0.11 -9.75
C TRP A 2 -3.08 -1.22 -9.36
N VAL A 3 -2.94 -1.48 -8.07
CA VAL A 3 -2.28 -2.68 -7.55
C VAL A 3 -3.19 -3.33 -6.52
N SER A 4 -3.51 -4.61 -6.73
CA SER A 4 -4.20 -5.45 -5.75
C SER A 4 -3.16 -6.17 -4.89
N LEU A 5 -3.29 -6.05 -3.58
CA LEU A 5 -2.50 -6.77 -2.57
C LEU A 5 -3.27 -8.01 -2.12
N PRO A 6 -2.63 -8.98 -1.44
CA PRO A 6 -3.36 -10.07 -0.81
C PRO A 6 -4.52 -9.54 0.02
N GLY A 7 -5.72 -10.14 -0.11
CA GLY A 7 -6.98 -9.59 0.40
C GLY A 7 -7.04 -9.32 1.92
N ARG A 8 -6.04 -9.78 2.67
CA ARG A 8 -5.88 -9.57 4.12
C ARG A 8 -5.12 -8.29 4.47
N VAL A 9 -4.48 -7.62 3.51
CA VAL A 9 -3.75 -6.37 3.75
C VAL A 9 -4.73 -5.21 3.82
N ASN A 10 -4.82 -4.55 4.98
CA ASN A 10 -5.53 -3.29 5.14
C ASN A 10 -4.69 -2.14 4.55
N THR A 11 -5.17 -1.52 3.48
CA THR A 11 -4.43 -0.48 2.76
C THR A 11 -4.48 0.89 3.42
N GLN A 12 -5.43 1.12 4.33
CA GLN A 12 -5.42 2.30 5.19
C GLN A 12 -4.26 2.23 6.18
N GLU A 13 -4.05 1.07 6.82
CA GLU A 13 -2.91 0.84 7.70
C GLU A 13 -1.58 0.94 6.94
N LEU A 14 -1.51 0.33 5.75
CA LEU A 14 -0.33 0.46 4.88
C LEU A 14 -0.02 1.93 4.57
N HIS A 15 -1.05 2.76 4.34
CA HIS A 15 -0.86 4.18 4.09
C HIS A 15 -0.31 4.92 5.31
N VAL A 16 -0.80 4.64 6.51
CA VAL A 16 -0.28 5.24 7.75
C VAL A 16 1.19 4.89 7.93
N ARG A 17 1.56 3.61 7.86
CA ARG A 17 2.97 3.18 7.99
C ARG A 17 3.87 3.72 6.88
N ALA A 18 3.37 3.81 5.65
CA ALA A 18 4.12 4.40 4.54
C ALA A 18 4.34 5.91 4.75
N LEU A 19 3.34 6.62 5.28
CA LEU A 19 3.42 8.05 5.54
C LEU A 19 4.48 8.39 6.59
N GLU A 20 4.65 7.54 7.61
CA GLU A 20 5.74 7.64 8.59
C GLU A 20 7.13 7.52 7.96
N GLN A 21 7.24 6.84 6.81
CA GLN A 21 8.47 6.75 6.00
C GLN A 21 8.58 7.86 4.94
N GLY A 22 7.69 8.85 4.95
CA GLY A 22 7.64 9.92 3.96
C GLY A 22 7.04 9.50 2.61
N ILE A 23 6.33 8.37 2.54
CA ILE A 23 5.77 7.81 1.30
C ILE A 23 4.26 7.97 1.32
N SER A 24 3.73 8.77 0.38
CA SER A 24 2.29 8.90 0.19
C SER A 24 1.78 7.94 -0.88
N ILE A 25 0.70 7.23 -0.58
CA ILE A 25 -0.05 6.35 -1.49
C ILE A 25 -1.53 6.69 -1.38
N ALA A 26 -2.32 6.33 -2.40
CA ALA A 26 -3.77 6.45 -2.33
C ALA A 26 -4.41 5.08 -2.06
N PRO A 27 -4.98 4.83 -0.87
CA PRO A 27 -5.71 3.59 -0.57
C PRO A 27 -6.93 3.42 -1.47
N GLY A 28 -7.28 2.18 -1.80
CA GLY A 28 -8.41 1.87 -2.66
C GLY A 28 -9.76 2.29 -2.06
N LEU A 29 -9.84 2.37 -0.72
CA LEU A 29 -11.05 2.76 0.01
C LEU A 29 -11.56 4.16 -0.37
N ILE A 30 -10.69 5.11 -0.74
CA ILE A 30 -11.12 6.46 -1.12
C ILE A 30 -11.86 6.50 -2.48
N PHE A 31 -11.84 5.39 -3.22
CA PHE A 31 -12.48 5.24 -4.53
C PHE A 31 -13.73 4.34 -4.49
N SER A 32 -14.24 4.01 -3.30
CA SER A 32 -15.39 3.12 -3.10
C SER A 32 -16.25 3.57 -1.93
N ASN A 33 -17.54 3.28 -2.00
CA ASN A 33 -18.47 3.48 -0.87
C ASN A 33 -18.56 2.23 0.03
N THR A 34 -17.80 1.18 -0.28
CA THR A 34 -17.69 -0.08 0.47
C THR A 34 -16.22 -0.47 0.66
N GLU A 35 -15.95 -1.44 1.53
CA GLU A 35 -14.59 -1.95 1.77
C GLU A 35 -14.03 -2.87 0.66
N GLN A 36 -14.74 -3.03 -0.47
CA GLN A 36 -14.35 -3.97 -1.53
C GLN A 36 -12.92 -3.76 -2.08
N PHE A 37 -12.37 -2.54 -1.96
CA PHE A 37 -11.02 -2.19 -2.40
C PHE A 37 -10.06 -1.87 -1.26
N ASN A 38 -10.37 -2.27 -0.02
CA ASN A 38 -9.48 -2.06 1.14
C ASN A 38 -8.16 -2.86 1.04
N HIS A 39 -7.99 -3.71 0.02
CA HIS A 39 -6.75 -4.42 -0.30
C HIS A 39 -6.06 -3.88 -1.57
N CYS A 40 -6.52 -2.77 -2.13
CA CYS A 40 -5.94 -2.18 -3.34
C CYS A 40 -5.31 -0.81 -3.06
N ILE A 41 -4.29 -0.44 -3.85
CA ILE A 41 -3.69 0.90 -3.82
C ILE A 41 -3.55 1.47 -5.23
N ARG A 42 -3.60 2.81 -5.32
CA ARG A 42 -3.25 3.55 -6.53
C ARG A 42 -1.85 4.14 -6.35
N LEU A 43 -0.95 3.80 -7.27
CA LEU A 43 0.38 4.39 -7.40
C LEU A 43 0.41 5.43 -8.52
N ASN A 44 1.05 6.57 -8.26
CA ASN A 44 1.37 7.55 -9.30
C ASN A 44 2.60 7.08 -10.08
N CYS A 45 2.51 7.05 -11.40
CA CYS A 45 3.61 6.67 -12.31
C CYS A 45 3.90 7.76 -13.34
N GLY A 46 3.41 8.98 -13.12
CA GLY A 46 3.63 10.13 -14.02
C GLY A 46 4.97 10.84 -13.79
N MET A 47 5.68 10.50 -12.72
CA MET A 47 7.00 11.04 -12.41
C MET A 47 8.09 10.13 -12.99
N PRO A 48 9.25 10.68 -13.43
CA PRO A 48 10.39 9.87 -13.86
C PRO A 48 10.83 8.89 -12.78
N TRP A 49 11.20 7.67 -13.21
CA TRP A 49 11.81 6.70 -12.31
C TRP A 49 13.19 7.18 -11.85
N ASN A 50 13.40 7.21 -10.54
CA ASN A 50 14.67 7.58 -9.93
C ASN A 50 14.94 6.72 -8.68
N LYS A 51 16.09 6.93 -8.04
CA LYS A 51 16.50 6.18 -6.85
C LYS A 51 15.55 6.37 -5.66
N GLU A 52 14.87 7.50 -5.57
CA GLU A 52 13.89 7.78 -4.51
C GLU A 52 12.61 6.98 -4.73
N ALA A 53 12.06 7.00 -5.94
CA ALA A 53 10.90 6.19 -6.33
C ALA A 53 11.17 4.69 -6.15
N GLU A 54 12.37 4.24 -6.51
CA GLU A 54 12.80 2.85 -6.30
C GLU A 54 12.84 2.47 -4.81
N ARG A 55 13.44 3.31 -3.95
CA ARG A 55 13.47 3.10 -2.49
C ARG A 55 12.08 3.14 -1.87
N ALA A 56 11.24 4.07 -2.31
CA ALA A 56 9.87 4.18 -1.85
C ALA A 56 9.07 2.91 -2.20
N LEU A 57 9.21 2.40 -3.44
CA LEU A 57 8.53 1.18 -3.85
C LEU A 57 9.04 -0.06 -3.09
N MET A 58 10.35 -0.16 -2.84
CA MET A 58 10.91 -1.22 -2.00
C MET A 58 10.37 -1.18 -0.57
N THR A 59 10.34 0.01 0.04
CA THR A 59 9.81 0.21 1.40
C THR A 59 8.33 -0.16 1.47
N LEU A 60 7.55 0.26 0.48
CA LEU A 60 6.13 -0.08 0.37
C LEU A 60 5.90 -1.60 0.27
N GLY A 61 6.72 -2.29 -0.53
CA GLY A 61 6.66 -3.75 -0.65
C GLY A 61 7.00 -4.46 0.67
N MET A 62 7.98 -3.94 1.43
CA MET A 62 8.34 -4.47 2.74
C MET A 62 7.19 -4.32 3.75
N LEU A 63 6.59 -3.12 3.84
CA LEU A 63 5.47 -2.85 4.74
C LEU A 63 4.25 -3.71 4.38
N ALA A 64 3.93 -3.83 3.09
CA ALA A 64 2.83 -4.69 2.64
C ALA A 64 3.05 -6.16 3.00
N LYS A 65 4.31 -6.65 2.91
CA LYS A 65 4.67 -8.01 3.32
C LYS A 65 4.52 -8.21 4.84
N GLN A 66 4.96 -7.25 5.65
CA GLN A 66 4.80 -7.30 7.12
C GLN A 66 3.32 -7.37 7.50
N LEU A 67 2.49 -6.48 6.95
CA LEU A 67 1.04 -6.49 7.20
C LEU A 67 0.37 -7.80 6.76
N CYS A 68 0.80 -8.37 5.64
CA CYS A 68 0.30 -9.66 5.20
C CYS A 68 0.64 -10.78 6.19
N GLN A 69 1.85 -10.78 6.76
CA GLN A 69 2.30 -11.75 7.76
C GLN A 69 1.57 -11.57 9.10
N GLU A 70 1.40 -10.33 9.56
CA GLU A 70 0.62 -9.99 10.76
C GLU A 70 -0.82 -10.50 10.65
N ALA A 71 -1.45 -10.31 9.48
CA ALA A 71 -2.83 -10.78 9.23
C ALA A 71 -2.98 -12.31 9.13
N ILE A 72 -1.88 -13.07 9.07
CA ILE A 72 -1.88 -14.54 9.13
C ILE A 72 -1.81 -15.02 10.59
N GLN A 73 -1.18 -14.27 11.50
CA GLN A 73 -0.99 -14.66 12.90
C GLN A 73 -2.21 -14.41 13.80
N VAL A 74 -3.21 -13.67 13.32
CA VAL A 74 -4.44 -13.32 14.07
C VAL A 74 -5.52 -14.41 13.99
N TYR A 75 -5.23 -15.56 13.37
CA TYR A 75 -6.10 -16.76 13.31
C TYR A 75 -5.38 -17.96 13.92
#